data_AF-A0A7W7AF35-F1
#
_entry.id   AF-A0A7W7AF35-F1
#
_cell.length_a   1.000
_cell.length_b   1.000
_cell.length_c   1.000
_cell.angle_alpha   90.00
_cell.angle_beta   90.00
_cell.angle_gamma   90.00
#
_symmetry.space_group_name_H-M   'P 1'
#
loop_
_entity.id
_entity.type
_entity.pdbx_description
1 polymer ?
#
loop_
_entity_poly.entity_id
_entity_poly.type
_entity_poly.pdbx_seq_one_letter_code
_entity_poly.pdbx_strand_id
1 'polypeptide(L)'
;MDDRFNTIAGWTLFGGIVALGLSSLSAHYFLADKEHRPETMGYAIEGVVEEGAEGGAAAELPLANLLAAGDVAKGEAVFAKCKACHTAEQGGANGIGPNLYGIVGKPVGKHAAGFAYSADLAAKGGNWDFATLNEWLKNPKAFAAGTKMSFAGLPKGEDRANVILYLNSLGSNLPLPAPEAVPAAGAAPAAVALVGDAAKGEAIFAKCKACHTVDQGGANGIGPNLFGVYGEPVAGDRGGYAFSDALKGKGGNWDDATLDAWLAGPAKFAQGTKMTFAGISDAQQRADVIAYLKSKK
;
A
#
# COMPACT_ATOMS: atom_id res chain seq x y z
N MET A 1 -69.81 9.39 12.69
CA MET A 1 -68.54 9.26 11.95
C MET A 1 -67.47 9.40 13.00
N ASP A 2 -66.94 8.27 13.45
CA ASP A 2 -66.09 8.24 14.64
C ASP A 2 -64.70 8.79 14.25
N ASP A 3 -64.20 9.77 15.01
CA ASP A 3 -62.93 10.51 14.81
C ASP A 3 -61.65 9.65 14.95
N ARG A 4 -61.76 8.34 14.69
CA ARG A 4 -60.69 7.35 14.83
C ARG A 4 -59.52 7.62 13.88
N PHE A 5 -59.77 8.28 12.75
CA PHE A 5 -58.70 8.63 11.81
C PHE A 5 -57.70 9.61 12.44
N ASN A 6 -58.17 10.66 13.11
CA ASN A 6 -57.30 11.65 13.74
C ASN A 6 -56.50 11.03 14.91
N THR A 7 -57.14 10.14 15.67
CA THR A 7 -56.47 9.38 16.73
C THR A 7 -55.37 8.47 16.17
N ILE A 8 -55.66 7.70 15.11
CA ILE A 8 -54.67 6.82 14.47
C ILE A 8 -53.52 7.65 13.91
N ALA A 9 -53.81 8.72 13.15
CA ALA A 9 -52.79 9.59 12.57
C ALA A 9 -51.88 10.23 13.64
N GLY A 10 -52.46 10.64 14.77
CA GLY A 10 -51.70 11.18 15.91
C GLY A 10 -50.74 10.16 16.52
N TRP A 11 -51.19 8.91 16.72
CA TRP A 11 -50.31 7.84 17.22
C TRP A 11 -49.22 7.44 16.23
N THR A 12 -49.51 7.43 14.93
CA THR A 12 -48.50 7.15 13.90
C THR A 12 -47.42 8.24 13.87
N LEU A 13 -47.82 9.51 13.93
CA LEU A 13 -46.88 10.64 13.97
C LEU A 13 -46.03 10.60 15.25
N PHE A 14 -46.65 10.34 16.41
CA PHE A 14 -45.94 10.23 17.68
C PHE A 14 -44.92 9.08 17.66
N GLY A 15 -45.30 7.91 17.16
CA GLY A 15 -44.39 6.77 17.00
C GLY A 15 -43.21 7.10 16.09
N GLY A 16 -43.45 7.82 14.99
CA GLY A 16 -42.39 8.29 14.09
C GLY A 16 -41.41 9.26 14.76
N ILE A 17 -41.92 10.23 15.53
CA ILE A 17 -41.09 11.20 16.26
C ILE A 17 -40.26 10.51 17.34
N VAL A 18 -40.84 9.57 18.08
CA VAL A 18 -40.10 8.80 19.11
C VAL A 18 -38.99 7.97 18.47
N ALA A 19 -39.26 7.26 17.37
CA ALA A 19 -38.24 6.47 16.68
C ALA A 19 -37.09 7.34 16.15
N LEU A 20 -37.41 8.49 15.54
CA LEU A 20 -36.39 9.41 15.01
C LEU A 20 -35.57 10.06 16.14
N GLY A 21 -36.24 10.47 17.22
CA GLY A 21 -35.62 11.07 18.39
C GLY A 21 -34.68 10.10 19.11
N LEU A 22 -35.10 8.84 19.31
CA LEU A 22 -34.26 7.80 19.91
C LEU A 22 -33.06 7.45 19.03
N SER A 23 -33.23 7.40 17.70
CA SER A 23 -32.12 7.16 16.76
C SER A 23 -31.09 8.29 16.81
N SER A 24 -31.54 9.55 16.81
CA SER A 24 -30.66 10.73 16.91
C SER A 24 -29.92 10.80 18.26
N LEU A 25 -30.64 10.59 19.37
CA LEU A 25 -30.04 10.55 20.70
C LEU A 25 -29.03 9.40 20.83
N SER A 26 -29.35 8.24 20.26
CA SER A 26 -28.43 7.09 20.21
C SER A 26 -27.18 7.42 19.40
N ALA A 27 -27.31 8.04 18.23
CA ALA A 27 -26.17 8.43 17.41
C ALA A 27 -25.27 9.46 18.12
N HIS A 28 -25.86 10.43 18.85
CA HIS A 28 -25.10 11.43 19.59
C HIS A 28 -24.44 10.87 20.86
N TYR A 29 -25.09 9.95 21.56
CA TYR A 29 -24.59 9.41 22.83
C TYR A 29 -23.61 8.25 22.63
N PHE A 30 -23.87 7.39 21.65
CA PHE A 30 -23.05 6.21 21.37
C PHE A 30 -22.06 6.39 20.22
N LEU A 31 -22.09 7.54 19.51
CA LEU A 31 -21.19 7.85 18.39
C LEU A 31 -21.11 6.69 17.37
N ALA A 32 -22.24 6.00 17.13
CA ALA A 32 -22.28 4.74 16.39
C ALA A 32 -21.73 4.86 14.94
N ASP A 33 -21.75 6.08 14.39
CA ASP A 33 -21.28 6.39 13.04
C ASP A 33 -19.84 6.93 13.00
N LYS A 34 -19.17 7.08 14.15
CA LYS A 34 -17.78 7.56 14.23
C LYS A 34 -16.89 6.49 14.84
N GLU A 35 -16.07 5.84 14.01
CA GLU A 35 -14.94 5.03 14.48
C GLU A 35 -13.94 5.93 15.22
N HIS A 36 -14.13 6.10 16.53
CA HIS A 36 -13.10 6.65 17.42
C HIS A 36 -12.25 5.49 17.92
N ARG A 37 -11.25 5.14 17.12
CA ARG A 37 -10.09 4.38 17.60
C ARG A 37 -9.42 5.21 18.71
N PRO A 38 -9.27 4.68 19.94
CA PRO A 38 -8.65 5.43 21.03
C PRO A 38 -7.19 5.75 20.69
N GLU A 39 -6.74 6.95 21.04
CA GLU A 39 -5.36 7.40 20.76
C GLU A 39 -4.30 6.60 21.54
N THR A 40 -4.71 5.84 22.56
CA THR A 40 -3.86 4.89 23.27
C THR A 40 -4.64 3.63 23.62
N MET A 41 -4.25 2.50 23.03
CA MET A 41 -4.73 1.17 23.45
C MET A 41 -4.05 0.78 24.77
N GLY A 42 -4.85 0.41 25.77
CA GLY A 42 -4.38 0.11 27.12
C GLY A 42 -3.58 -1.19 27.26
N TYR A 43 -2.49 -1.10 28.02
CA TYR A 43 -1.53 -2.11 28.46
C TYR A 43 -0.53 -2.66 27.43
N ALA A 44 0.69 -2.11 27.50
CA ALA A 44 1.87 -2.63 26.84
C ALA A 44 2.31 -3.96 27.46
N ILE A 45 2.35 -5.01 26.64
CA ILE A 45 3.19 -6.17 26.90
C ILE A 45 4.52 -5.86 26.22
N GLU A 46 5.57 -5.63 27.01
CA GLU A 46 6.92 -5.41 26.53
C GLU A 46 7.34 -6.57 25.60
N GLY A 47 7.60 -6.26 24.34
CA GLY A 47 8.20 -7.21 23.39
C GLY A 47 7.59 -7.32 21.99
N VAL A 48 6.56 -6.55 21.62
CA VAL A 48 6.05 -6.54 20.24
C VAL A 48 5.94 -5.11 19.73
N VAL A 49 6.90 -4.72 18.88
CA VAL A 49 6.77 -3.56 18.00
C VAL A 49 5.73 -3.91 16.95
N GLU A 50 4.47 -3.59 17.21
CA GLU A 50 3.44 -3.47 16.18
C GLU A 50 3.64 -2.12 15.48
N GLU A 51 4.38 -2.12 14.37
CA GLU A 51 4.30 -1.04 13.39
C GLU A 51 2.90 -1.03 12.79
N GLY A 52 2.16 -0.01 13.20
CA GLY A 52 0.79 0.27 12.81
C GLY A 52 0.60 0.35 11.30
N ALA A 53 -0.62 0.03 10.92
CA ALA A 53 -1.14 0.15 9.57
C ALA A 53 -1.04 1.59 9.05
N GLU A 54 -0.06 1.84 8.20
CA GLU A 54 -0.16 2.83 7.14
C GLU A 54 -0.58 2.13 5.85
N GLY A 55 -1.87 2.22 5.55
CA GLY A 55 -2.42 2.00 4.23
C GLY A 55 -1.95 3.11 3.28
N GLY A 56 -0.70 3.04 2.87
CA GLY A 56 -0.19 3.64 1.66
C GLY A 56 0.45 2.52 0.87
N ALA A 57 -0.09 2.18 -0.30
CA ALA A 57 0.57 1.27 -1.21
C ALA A 57 1.89 1.93 -1.69
N ALA A 58 2.94 1.77 -0.89
CA ALA A 58 4.28 1.64 -1.43
C ALA A 58 4.21 0.51 -2.46
N ALA A 59 4.84 0.69 -3.61
CA ALA A 59 4.92 -0.35 -4.61
C ALA A 59 5.57 -1.58 -3.95
N GLU A 60 4.74 -2.58 -3.66
CA GLU A 60 5.13 -3.86 -3.08
C GLU A 60 6.20 -4.46 -3.99
N LEU A 61 7.38 -4.79 -3.44
CA LEU A 61 8.46 -5.38 -4.23
C LEU A 61 7.93 -6.63 -4.96
N PRO A 62 8.42 -6.93 -6.19
CA PRO A 62 8.06 -8.16 -6.88
C PRO A 62 8.27 -9.38 -5.98
N LEU A 63 7.36 -10.36 -6.08
CA LEU A 63 7.36 -11.53 -5.21
C LEU A 63 8.71 -12.27 -5.24
N ALA A 64 9.37 -12.36 -6.40
CA ALA A 64 10.67 -13.01 -6.52
C ALA A 64 11.74 -12.35 -5.62
N ASN A 65 11.69 -11.03 -5.47
CA ASN A 65 12.61 -10.28 -4.60
C ASN A 65 12.26 -10.45 -3.13
N LEU A 66 10.97 -10.47 -2.80
CA LEU A 66 10.51 -10.77 -1.44
C LEU A 66 10.88 -12.19 -1.02
N LEU A 67 10.80 -13.17 -1.93
CA LEU A 67 11.23 -14.55 -1.68
C LEU A 67 12.74 -14.66 -1.54
N ALA A 68 13.51 -13.89 -2.31
CA ALA A 68 14.96 -13.88 -2.20
C ALA A 68 15.48 -13.26 -0.90
N ALA A 69 14.79 -12.25 -0.39
CA ALA A 69 15.11 -11.58 0.87
C ALA A 69 14.41 -12.19 2.10
N GLY A 70 13.51 -13.15 1.89
CA GLY A 70 12.65 -13.68 2.93
C GLY A 70 13.37 -14.63 3.89
N ASP A 71 12.70 -14.92 4.99
CA ASP A 71 13.22 -15.67 6.13
C ASP A 71 12.26 -16.79 6.54
N VAL A 72 12.76 -18.03 6.53
CA VAL A 72 11.99 -19.23 6.86
C VAL A 72 11.52 -19.23 8.32
N ALA A 73 12.33 -18.74 9.26
CA ALA A 73 11.97 -18.69 10.67
C ALA A 73 10.85 -17.66 10.94
N LYS A 74 10.90 -16.52 10.25
CA LYS A 74 9.77 -15.56 10.26
C LYS A 74 8.53 -16.17 9.61
N GLY A 75 8.72 -16.97 8.55
CA GLY A 75 7.65 -17.72 7.90
C GLY A 75 6.95 -18.68 8.85
N GLU A 76 7.71 -19.42 9.64
CA GLU A 76 7.17 -20.32 10.66
C GLU A 76 6.37 -19.54 11.73
N ALA A 77 6.86 -18.39 12.18
CA ALA A 77 6.18 -17.54 13.14
C ALA A 77 4.83 -17.04 12.59
N VAL A 78 4.78 -16.59 11.34
CA VAL A 78 3.52 -16.19 10.69
C VAL A 78 2.60 -17.41 10.49
N PHE A 79 3.16 -18.58 10.17
CA PHE A 79 2.41 -19.83 10.01
C PHE A 79 1.72 -20.28 11.31
N ALA A 80 2.10 -19.77 12.48
CA ALA A 80 1.36 -20.02 13.72
C ALA A 80 -0.15 -19.70 13.59
N LYS A 81 -0.51 -18.72 12.75
CA LYS A 81 -1.91 -18.36 12.42
C LYS A 81 -2.66 -19.47 11.67
N CYS A 82 -1.93 -20.38 11.02
CA CYS A 82 -2.47 -21.48 10.21
C CYS A 82 -2.56 -22.80 10.99
N LYS A 83 -1.74 -22.98 12.04
CA LYS A 83 -1.61 -24.22 12.82
C LYS A 83 -2.93 -24.68 13.49
N ALA A 84 -3.86 -23.76 13.73
CA ALA A 84 -5.17 -24.09 14.28
C ALA A 84 -6.05 -24.92 13.32
N CYS A 85 -5.81 -24.81 12.01
CA CYS A 85 -6.62 -25.49 10.99
C CYS A 85 -5.81 -26.50 10.17
N HIS A 86 -4.51 -26.27 9.98
CA HIS A 86 -3.65 -27.06 9.11
C HIS A 86 -2.52 -27.72 9.89
N THR A 87 -2.28 -28.99 9.59
CA THR A 87 -1.04 -29.69 9.95
C THR A 87 0.02 -29.46 8.88
N ALA A 88 1.29 -29.59 9.25
CA ALA A 88 2.43 -29.23 8.40
C ALA A 88 3.55 -30.28 8.42
N GLU A 89 3.38 -31.33 9.22
CA GLU A 89 4.31 -32.43 9.40
C GLU A 89 4.15 -33.46 8.28
N GLN A 90 5.25 -34.14 7.93
CA GLN A 90 5.24 -35.21 6.94
C GLN A 90 4.27 -36.32 7.36
N GLY A 91 3.27 -36.60 6.53
CA GLY A 91 2.25 -37.60 6.84
C GLY A 91 1.25 -37.19 7.92
N GLY A 92 1.19 -35.90 8.26
CA GLY A 92 0.20 -35.37 9.22
C GLY A 92 -1.24 -35.54 8.73
N ALA A 93 -2.17 -35.67 9.67
CA ALA A 93 -3.59 -35.84 9.37
C ALA A 93 -4.23 -34.56 8.83
N ASN A 94 -5.27 -34.71 8.00
CA ASN A 94 -6.14 -33.59 7.63
C ASN A 94 -7.04 -33.20 8.83
N GLY A 95 -7.34 -31.91 8.97
CA GLY A 95 -8.20 -31.36 10.02
C GLY A 95 -9.29 -30.46 9.44
N ILE A 96 -9.45 -29.26 10.02
CA ILE A 96 -10.31 -28.21 9.45
C ILE A 96 -9.82 -27.86 8.03
N GLY A 97 -8.51 -27.79 7.84
CA GLY A 97 -7.84 -27.72 6.55
C GLY A 97 -7.04 -28.99 6.24
N PRO A 98 -6.63 -29.19 4.97
CA PRO A 98 -5.75 -30.29 4.59
C PRO A 98 -4.35 -30.12 5.19
N ASN A 99 -3.60 -31.22 5.32
CA ASN A 99 -2.17 -31.17 5.61
C ASN A 99 -1.41 -30.41 4.51
N LEU A 100 -0.44 -29.59 4.90
CA LEU A 100 0.30 -28.69 4.00
C LEU A 100 1.76 -29.13 3.76
N TYR A 101 2.17 -30.30 4.25
CA TYR A 101 3.50 -30.81 3.95
C TYR A 101 3.65 -31.11 2.45
N GLY A 102 4.71 -30.58 1.84
CA GLY A 102 5.01 -30.75 0.43
C GLY A 102 3.99 -30.11 -0.51
N ILE A 103 3.29 -29.05 -0.05
CA ILE A 103 2.19 -28.42 -0.78
C ILE A 103 2.63 -27.63 -2.01
N VAL A 104 3.80 -26.99 -1.95
CA VAL A 104 4.27 -26.13 -3.05
C VAL A 104 4.52 -26.99 -4.28
N GLY A 105 3.91 -26.59 -5.40
CA GLY A 105 3.88 -27.30 -6.68
C GLY A 105 2.76 -28.33 -6.83
N LYS A 106 1.97 -28.62 -5.78
CA LYS A 106 0.85 -29.57 -5.89
C LYS A 106 -0.40 -28.95 -6.52
N PRO A 107 -1.31 -29.76 -7.09
CA PRO A 107 -2.56 -29.26 -7.65
C PRO A 107 -3.43 -28.52 -6.61
N VAL A 108 -3.96 -27.36 -7.03
CA VAL A 108 -4.87 -26.55 -6.20
C VAL A 108 -6.13 -27.36 -5.87
N GLY A 109 -6.45 -27.46 -4.58
CA GLY A 109 -7.69 -28.06 -4.11
C GLY A 109 -7.84 -29.57 -4.36
N LYS A 110 -6.73 -30.30 -4.59
CA LYS A 110 -6.77 -31.74 -4.94
C LYS A 110 -5.64 -32.58 -4.34
N HIS A 111 -4.77 -32.00 -3.52
CA HIS A 111 -3.52 -32.66 -3.11
C HIS A 111 -3.69 -33.68 -1.98
N ALA A 112 -4.64 -33.46 -1.07
CA ALA A 112 -4.84 -34.28 0.12
C ALA A 112 -5.95 -35.30 -0.11
N ALA A 113 -5.57 -36.58 -0.13
CA ALA A 113 -6.52 -37.68 -0.24
C ALA A 113 -7.51 -37.67 0.93
N GLY A 114 -8.80 -37.87 0.61
CA GLY A 114 -9.88 -37.92 1.60
C GLY A 114 -10.30 -36.56 2.19
N PHE A 115 -9.69 -35.43 1.80
CA PHE A 115 -10.13 -34.11 2.24
C PHE A 115 -11.23 -33.53 1.33
N ALA A 116 -12.27 -32.97 1.93
CA ALA A 116 -13.42 -32.40 1.21
C ALA A 116 -13.23 -30.90 0.91
N TYR A 117 -12.49 -30.59 -0.15
CA TYR A 117 -12.30 -29.22 -0.65
C TYR A 117 -13.62 -28.51 -0.99
N SER A 118 -13.60 -27.17 -1.07
CA SER A 118 -14.73 -26.44 -1.64
C SER A 118 -14.77 -26.64 -3.16
N ALA A 119 -15.98 -26.60 -3.72
CA ALA A 119 -16.18 -26.75 -5.17
C ALA A 119 -15.38 -25.68 -5.95
N ASP A 120 -15.45 -24.43 -5.51
CA ASP A 120 -14.76 -23.32 -6.19
C ASP A 120 -13.24 -23.44 -6.13
N LEU A 121 -12.67 -23.90 -5.01
CA LEU A 121 -11.23 -24.10 -4.91
C LEU A 121 -10.76 -25.29 -5.75
N ALA A 122 -11.51 -26.41 -5.73
CA ALA A 122 -11.20 -27.58 -6.53
C ALA A 122 -11.37 -27.32 -8.04
N ALA A 123 -12.25 -26.40 -8.42
CA ALA A 123 -12.49 -25.98 -9.81
C ALA A 123 -11.44 -24.99 -10.33
N LYS A 124 -10.71 -24.29 -9.45
CA LYS A 124 -9.72 -23.25 -9.84
C LYS A 124 -8.67 -23.77 -10.82
N GLY A 125 -8.26 -25.03 -10.66
CA GLY A 125 -7.22 -25.66 -11.47
C GLY A 125 -5.82 -25.11 -11.18
N GLY A 126 -4.82 -25.58 -11.93
CA GLY A 126 -3.43 -25.21 -11.73
C GLY A 126 -2.77 -25.84 -10.51
N ASN A 127 -1.57 -25.35 -10.18
CA ASN A 127 -0.74 -25.83 -9.08
C ASN A 127 -0.46 -24.70 -8.09
N TRP A 128 -0.15 -25.05 -6.83
CA TRP A 128 0.34 -24.14 -5.81
C TRP A 128 1.77 -23.70 -6.09
N ASP A 129 1.99 -22.95 -7.16
CA ASP A 129 3.24 -22.24 -7.38
C ASP A 129 3.34 -21.00 -6.47
N PHE A 130 4.51 -20.36 -6.47
CA PHE A 130 4.78 -19.23 -5.60
C PHE A 130 3.81 -18.06 -5.83
N ALA A 131 3.47 -17.75 -7.09
CA ALA A 131 2.57 -16.65 -7.44
C ALA A 131 1.13 -16.94 -7.00
N THR A 132 0.65 -18.14 -7.27
CA THR A 132 -0.68 -18.62 -6.89
C THR A 132 -0.84 -18.65 -5.37
N LEU A 133 0.19 -19.09 -4.64
CA LEU A 133 0.20 -19.05 -3.17
C LEU A 133 0.19 -17.60 -2.65
N ASN A 134 0.93 -16.69 -3.29
CA ASN A 134 0.93 -15.27 -2.92
C ASN A 134 -0.45 -14.63 -3.10
N GLU A 135 -1.16 -14.91 -4.19
CA GLU A 135 -2.53 -14.45 -4.41
C GLU A 135 -3.51 -15.05 -3.39
N TRP A 136 -3.44 -16.36 -3.18
CA TRP A 136 -4.27 -17.06 -2.22
C TRP A 136 -4.10 -16.53 -0.80
N LEU A 137 -2.85 -16.39 -0.35
CA LEU A 137 -2.54 -15.90 0.99
C LEU A 137 -2.91 -14.42 1.15
N LYS A 138 -2.91 -13.62 0.07
CA LYS A 138 -3.34 -12.22 0.11
C LYS A 138 -4.84 -12.10 0.38
N ASN A 139 -5.67 -12.88 -0.30
CA ASN A 139 -7.12 -12.88 -0.10
C ASN A 139 -7.76 -14.19 -0.60
N PRO A 140 -7.98 -15.19 0.29
CA PRO A 140 -8.55 -16.47 -0.09
C PRO A 140 -9.96 -16.36 -0.71
N LYS A 141 -10.79 -15.46 -0.19
CA LYS A 141 -12.15 -15.23 -0.68
C LYS A 141 -12.16 -14.62 -2.08
N ALA A 142 -11.24 -13.71 -2.37
CA ALA A 142 -11.11 -13.16 -3.72
C ALA A 142 -10.56 -14.19 -4.72
N PHE A 143 -9.66 -15.07 -4.28
CA PHE A 143 -9.09 -16.12 -5.12
C PHE A 143 -10.10 -17.21 -5.50
N ALA A 144 -10.92 -17.64 -4.53
CA ALA A 144 -12.04 -18.57 -4.72
C ALA A 144 -13.22 -18.17 -3.82
N ALA A 145 -14.26 -17.58 -4.42
CA ALA A 145 -15.39 -16.95 -3.70
C ALA A 145 -16.06 -17.85 -2.65
N GLY A 146 -16.36 -19.12 -2.98
CA GLY A 146 -16.91 -20.10 -2.04
C GLY A 146 -15.86 -21.00 -1.39
N THR A 147 -14.64 -20.49 -1.16
CA THR A 147 -13.67 -21.21 -0.33
C THR A 147 -14.20 -21.46 1.07
N LYS A 148 -13.94 -22.67 1.60
CA LYS A 148 -14.21 -23.01 3.01
C LYS A 148 -13.19 -22.39 3.97
N MET A 149 -12.07 -21.88 3.48
CA MET A 149 -11.06 -21.21 4.29
C MET A 149 -11.51 -19.78 4.62
N SER A 150 -12.02 -19.57 5.84
CA SER A 150 -12.52 -18.26 6.32
C SER A 150 -11.42 -17.26 6.71
N PHE A 151 -10.17 -17.52 6.32
CA PHE A 151 -9.03 -16.67 6.65
C PHE A 151 -9.10 -15.32 5.93
N ALA A 152 -8.77 -14.24 6.65
CA ALA A 152 -8.86 -12.88 6.13
C ALA A 152 -7.78 -12.55 5.08
N GLY A 153 -6.66 -13.27 5.10
CA GLY A 153 -5.49 -13.01 4.26
C GLY A 153 -4.35 -12.32 5.00
N LEU A 154 -3.20 -12.23 4.34
CA LEU A 154 -1.96 -11.59 4.79
C LEU A 154 -1.69 -10.38 3.89
N PRO A 155 -1.98 -9.14 4.33
CA PRO A 155 -1.87 -7.96 3.47
C PRO A 155 -0.41 -7.58 3.17
N LYS A 156 0.53 -7.87 4.08
CA LYS A 156 1.97 -7.59 3.92
C LYS A 156 2.63 -8.61 2.99
N GLY A 157 3.38 -8.15 1.99
CA GLY A 157 4.04 -9.00 1.01
C GLY A 157 5.16 -9.84 1.60
N GLU A 158 5.91 -9.25 2.52
CA GLU A 158 6.99 -9.88 3.26
C GLU A 158 6.47 -11.07 4.07
N ASP A 159 5.34 -10.92 4.77
CA ASP A 159 4.71 -12.00 5.53
C ASP A 159 4.30 -13.16 4.62
N ARG A 160 3.73 -12.85 3.44
CA ARG A 160 3.37 -13.88 2.46
C ARG A 160 4.60 -14.60 1.92
N ALA A 161 5.63 -13.87 1.52
CA ALA A 161 6.87 -14.45 1.02
C ALA A 161 7.54 -15.34 2.08
N ASN A 162 7.61 -14.90 3.33
CA ASN A 162 8.15 -15.68 4.45
C ASN A 162 7.37 -16.99 4.66
N VAL A 163 6.03 -16.94 4.69
CA VAL A 163 5.19 -18.16 4.82
C VAL A 163 5.38 -19.08 3.62
N ILE A 164 5.48 -18.55 2.41
CA ILE A 164 5.71 -19.34 1.20
C ILE A 164 7.07 -20.05 1.26
N LEU A 165 8.12 -19.38 1.73
CA LEU A 165 9.44 -19.99 1.95
C LEU A 165 9.37 -21.11 3.00
N TYR A 166 8.67 -20.87 4.11
CA TYR A 166 8.44 -21.89 5.12
C TYR A 166 7.71 -23.11 4.55
N LEU A 167 6.59 -22.91 3.84
CA LEU A 167 5.87 -24.00 3.17
C LEU A 167 6.73 -24.73 2.14
N ASN A 168 7.58 -24.02 1.40
CA ASN A 168 8.51 -24.64 0.45
C ASN A 168 9.57 -25.50 1.18
N SER A 169 10.05 -25.05 2.33
CA SER A 169 11.01 -25.80 3.17
C SER A 169 10.42 -27.09 3.74
N LEU A 170 9.09 -27.19 3.85
CA LEU A 170 8.37 -28.39 4.32
C LEU A 170 8.25 -29.45 3.22
N GLY A 171 9.38 -29.92 2.69
CA GLY A 171 9.44 -31.08 1.80
C GLY A 171 9.22 -30.81 0.31
N SER A 172 8.76 -29.62 -0.10
CA SER A 172 8.63 -29.25 -1.52
C SER A 172 9.98 -28.91 -2.17
N ASN A 173 10.79 -28.11 -1.48
CA ASN A 173 12.14 -27.70 -1.86
C ASN A 173 12.29 -27.28 -3.34
N LEU A 174 11.27 -26.59 -3.88
CA LEU A 174 11.31 -26.13 -5.26
C LEU A 174 12.28 -24.97 -5.41
N PRO A 175 12.99 -24.86 -6.55
CA PRO A 175 13.89 -23.75 -6.81
C PRO A 175 13.11 -22.44 -6.81
N LEU A 176 13.62 -21.45 -6.06
CA LEU A 176 13.02 -20.13 -6.02
C LEU A 176 13.14 -19.45 -7.39
N PRO A 177 12.17 -18.63 -7.80
CA PRO A 177 12.29 -17.83 -9.01
C PRO A 177 13.49 -16.90 -8.87
N ALA A 178 14.19 -16.66 -9.97
CA ALA A 178 15.26 -15.67 -10.00
C ALA A 178 14.68 -14.32 -9.56
N PRO A 179 15.34 -13.60 -8.63
CA PRO A 179 14.92 -12.26 -8.27
C PRO A 179 14.81 -11.43 -9.55
N GLU A 180 13.68 -10.76 -9.73
CA GLU A 180 13.56 -9.81 -10.82
C GLU A 180 14.51 -8.66 -10.53
N ALA A 181 15.08 -8.07 -11.57
CA ALA A 181 15.86 -6.86 -11.41
C ALA A 181 14.92 -5.74 -10.94
N VAL A 182 14.75 -5.63 -9.63
CA VAL A 182 14.23 -4.42 -9.03
C VAL A 182 15.34 -3.40 -9.22
N PRO A 183 15.11 -2.32 -9.97
CA PRO A 183 16.10 -1.26 -10.07
C PRO A 183 16.45 -0.86 -8.64
N ALA A 184 17.75 -0.92 -8.31
CA ALA A 184 18.22 -0.65 -6.96
C ALA A 184 17.61 0.65 -6.46
N ALA A 185 17.20 0.69 -5.19
CA ALA A 185 16.95 1.96 -4.52
C ALA A 185 18.24 2.79 -4.60
N GLY A 186 18.33 3.67 -5.60
CA GLY A 186 19.54 4.45 -5.94
C GLY A 186 20.08 4.27 -7.36
N ALA A 187 19.63 3.28 -8.14
CA ALA A 187 19.85 3.23 -9.58
C ALA A 187 18.49 3.13 -10.25
N ALA A 188 17.98 4.28 -10.70
CA ALA A 188 16.77 4.36 -11.48
C ALA A 188 16.82 3.29 -12.60
N PRO A 189 15.71 2.58 -12.89
CA PRO A 189 15.64 1.94 -14.19
C PRO A 189 15.90 3.05 -15.20
N ALA A 190 16.64 2.78 -16.28
CA ALA A 190 16.55 3.65 -17.43
C ALA A 190 15.06 3.69 -17.76
N ALA A 191 14.40 4.79 -17.35
CA ALA A 191 13.08 5.11 -17.78
C ALA A 191 13.14 4.91 -19.29
N VAL A 192 12.07 4.39 -19.88
CA VAL A 192 11.76 4.90 -21.21
C VAL A 192 11.74 6.40 -20.99
N ALA A 193 12.82 7.09 -21.37
CA ALA A 193 13.01 8.49 -21.07
C ALA A 193 11.87 9.15 -21.81
N LEU A 194 10.82 9.51 -21.07
CA LEU A 194 9.73 10.29 -21.62
C LEU A 194 10.42 11.57 -22.07
N VAL A 195 10.54 11.71 -23.39
CA VAL A 195 11.19 12.88 -23.98
C VAL A 195 10.26 14.04 -23.66
N GLY A 196 10.64 14.82 -22.66
CA GLY A 196 9.87 15.97 -22.22
C GLY A 196 9.92 17.09 -23.27
N ASP A 197 8.79 17.75 -23.47
CA ASP A 197 8.65 18.93 -24.31
C ASP A 197 8.73 20.18 -23.42
N ALA A 198 9.82 20.95 -23.55
CA ALA A 198 10.05 22.15 -22.74
C ALA A 198 8.96 23.23 -22.94
N ALA A 199 8.34 23.34 -24.11
CA ALA A 199 7.28 24.31 -24.36
C ALA A 199 5.99 23.92 -23.62
N LYS A 200 5.64 22.63 -23.60
CA LYS A 200 4.55 22.12 -22.77
C LYS A 200 4.86 22.24 -21.28
N GLY A 201 6.11 21.98 -20.91
CA GLY A 201 6.62 22.14 -19.56
C GLY A 201 6.46 23.56 -19.04
N GLU A 202 6.76 24.56 -19.86
CA GLU A 202 6.55 25.97 -19.50
C GLU A 202 5.08 26.28 -19.19
N ALA A 203 4.16 25.76 -20.01
CA ALA A 203 2.72 25.96 -19.82
C ALA A 203 2.25 25.34 -18.50
N ILE A 204 2.77 24.16 -18.14
CA ILE A 204 2.46 23.50 -16.86
C ILE A 204 3.11 24.26 -15.69
N PHE A 205 4.34 24.74 -15.86
CA PHE A 205 5.09 25.51 -14.87
C PHE A 205 4.42 26.84 -14.51
N ALA A 206 3.47 27.34 -15.31
CA ALA A 206 2.65 28.50 -14.94
C ALA A 206 2.01 28.38 -13.54
N LYS A 207 1.67 27.16 -13.11
CA LYS A 207 1.16 26.86 -11.75
C LYS A 207 2.22 27.10 -10.65
N CYS A 208 3.49 26.92 -10.98
CA CYS A 208 4.63 27.09 -10.07
C CYS A 208 5.04 28.56 -9.92
N LYS A 209 4.75 29.39 -10.94
CA LYS A 209 5.08 30.83 -10.96
C LYS A 209 4.41 31.65 -9.84
N ALA A 210 3.36 31.11 -9.22
CA ALA A 210 2.73 31.75 -8.05
C ALA A 210 3.66 31.79 -6.82
N CYS A 211 4.59 30.84 -6.71
CA CYS A 211 5.49 30.74 -5.56
C CYS A 211 6.97 30.85 -5.93
N HIS A 212 7.34 30.48 -7.15
CA HIS A 212 8.73 30.38 -7.60
C HIS A 212 9.02 31.32 -8.77
N THR A 213 10.16 32.00 -8.71
CA THR A 213 10.79 32.60 -9.89
C THR A 213 11.66 31.56 -10.61
N VAL A 214 11.91 31.77 -11.90
CA VAL A 214 12.72 30.84 -12.72
C VAL A 214 13.64 31.57 -13.70
N ASP A 215 13.76 32.89 -13.56
CA ASP A 215 14.65 33.71 -14.37
C ASP A 215 15.97 33.94 -13.63
N GLN A 216 17.05 34.09 -14.38
CA GLN A 216 18.38 34.31 -13.83
C GLN A 216 18.39 35.55 -12.92
N GLY A 217 18.81 35.37 -11.67
CA GLY A 217 18.86 36.45 -10.69
C GLY A 217 17.49 36.89 -10.14
N GLY A 218 16.40 36.20 -10.47
CA GLY A 218 15.08 36.45 -9.87
C GLY A 218 15.08 36.28 -8.34
N ALA A 219 14.18 37.00 -7.66
CA ALA A 219 14.09 36.97 -6.21
C ALA A 219 13.47 35.65 -5.68
N ASN A 220 13.83 35.28 -4.45
CA ASN A 220 13.09 34.28 -3.68
C ASN A 220 11.75 34.86 -3.19
N GLY A 221 10.74 34.00 -3.03
CA GLY A 221 9.44 34.37 -2.50
C GLY A 221 8.90 33.31 -1.56
N ILE A 222 7.66 32.87 -1.78
CA ILE A 222 7.08 31.73 -1.06
C ILE A 222 7.97 30.49 -1.25
N GLY A 223 8.46 30.28 -2.47
CA GLY A 223 9.50 29.31 -2.82
C GLY A 223 10.81 29.96 -3.24
N PRO A 224 11.91 29.20 -3.33
CA PRO A 224 13.19 29.68 -3.87
C PRO A 224 13.11 29.93 -5.38
N ASN A 225 14.06 30.71 -5.91
CA ASN A 225 14.32 30.79 -7.35
C ASN A 225 14.80 29.42 -7.88
N LEU A 226 14.18 28.97 -8.97
CA LEU A 226 14.44 27.69 -9.63
C LEU A 226 15.30 27.78 -10.90
N PHE A 227 15.79 28.96 -11.27
CA PHE A 227 16.79 29.11 -12.34
C PHE A 227 18.05 28.31 -11.98
N GLY A 228 18.56 27.53 -12.93
CA GLY A 228 19.71 26.66 -12.77
C GLY A 228 19.46 25.49 -11.81
N VAL A 229 18.21 25.13 -11.50
CA VAL A 229 17.96 24.11 -10.45
C VAL A 229 18.44 22.72 -10.81
N TYR A 230 18.46 22.38 -12.09
CA TYR A 230 18.81 21.04 -12.54
C TYR A 230 20.30 20.74 -12.29
N GLY A 231 20.58 19.64 -11.59
CA GLY A 231 21.93 19.20 -11.21
C GLY A 231 22.45 19.81 -9.91
N GLU A 232 21.80 20.84 -9.37
CA GLU A 232 22.20 21.46 -8.11
C GLU A 232 21.83 20.60 -6.89
N PRO A 233 22.51 20.76 -5.74
CA PRO A 233 22.16 20.05 -4.52
C PRO A 233 20.72 20.33 -4.05
N VAL A 234 20.06 19.28 -3.56
CA VAL A 234 18.75 19.40 -2.91
C VAL A 234 18.88 20.30 -1.68
N ALA A 235 18.05 21.34 -1.61
CA ALA A 235 18.13 22.38 -0.57
C ALA A 235 19.53 23.05 -0.46
N GLY A 236 20.29 23.10 -1.56
CA GLY A 236 21.52 23.88 -1.65
C GLY A 236 21.30 25.39 -1.50
N ASP A 237 22.37 26.16 -1.36
CA ASP A 237 22.25 27.61 -1.21
C ASP A 237 21.55 28.24 -2.43
N ARG A 238 20.56 29.07 -2.15
CA ARG A 238 19.74 29.79 -3.14
C ARG A 238 19.58 31.23 -2.72
N GLY A 239 20.68 31.90 -2.38
CA GLY A 239 20.64 33.27 -1.87
C GLY A 239 19.95 33.34 -0.51
N GLY A 240 20.27 32.40 0.39
CA GLY A 240 19.79 32.40 1.77
C GLY A 240 18.32 31.97 1.98
N TYR A 241 17.69 31.30 1.00
CA TYR A 241 16.34 30.76 1.19
C TYR A 241 16.29 29.72 2.32
N ALA A 242 15.31 29.84 3.22
CA ALA A 242 15.19 29.00 4.41
C ALA A 242 14.37 27.71 4.15
N PHE A 243 15.02 26.69 3.60
CA PHE A 243 14.43 25.36 3.38
C PHE A 243 13.95 24.68 4.67
N SER A 244 12.95 23.80 4.55
CA SER A 244 12.51 22.91 5.63
C SER A 244 13.59 21.90 6.01
N ASP A 245 13.66 21.51 7.28
CA ASP A 245 14.57 20.46 7.76
C ASP A 245 14.34 19.12 7.05
N ALA A 246 13.07 18.79 6.77
CA ALA A 246 12.69 17.62 6.00
C ALA A 246 13.36 17.54 4.61
N LEU A 247 13.45 18.67 3.91
CA LEU A 247 14.05 18.72 2.57
C LEU A 247 15.58 18.74 2.64
N LYS A 248 16.15 19.46 3.62
CA LYS A 248 17.59 19.43 3.88
C LYS A 248 18.10 18.02 4.20
N GLY A 249 17.28 17.21 4.89
CA GLY A 249 17.61 15.82 5.23
C GLY A 249 17.62 14.83 4.05
N LYS A 250 17.15 15.21 2.85
CA LYS A 250 17.12 14.31 1.68
C LYS A 250 18.49 14.14 1.03
N GLY A 251 19.31 15.20 1.02
CA GLY A 251 20.60 15.21 0.33
C GLY A 251 20.49 14.95 -1.18
N GLY A 252 21.63 14.75 -1.83
CA GLY A 252 21.71 14.48 -3.27
C GLY A 252 21.52 15.73 -4.15
N ASN A 253 21.30 15.49 -5.45
CA ASN A 253 21.20 16.54 -6.47
C ASN A 253 19.87 16.42 -7.23
N TRP A 254 19.40 17.53 -7.80
CA TRP A 254 18.20 17.57 -8.64
C TRP A 254 18.45 16.98 -10.03
N ASP A 255 18.43 15.66 -10.15
CA ASP A 255 18.42 14.95 -11.44
C ASP A 255 16.99 14.62 -11.91
N ASP A 256 16.88 13.94 -13.07
CA ASP A 256 15.59 13.52 -13.63
C ASP A 256 14.74 12.72 -12.64
N ALA A 257 15.32 11.73 -11.96
CA ALA A 257 14.59 10.84 -11.06
C ALA A 257 14.14 11.58 -9.80
N THR A 258 15.01 12.43 -9.25
CA THR A 258 14.74 13.21 -8.03
C THR A 258 13.70 14.27 -8.29
N LEU A 259 13.76 14.97 -9.44
CA LEU A 259 12.73 15.92 -9.84
C LEU A 259 11.40 15.23 -10.17
N ASP A 260 11.40 14.06 -10.80
CA ASP A 260 10.17 13.31 -11.06
C ASP A 260 9.46 12.93 -9.75
N ALA A 261 10.20 12.37 -8.81
CA ALA A 261 9.67 12.01 -7.49
C ALA A 261 9.17 13.23 -6.70
N TRP A 262 9.90 14.36 -6.76
CA TRP A 262 9.48 15.61 -6.15
C TRP A 262 8.20 16.17 -6.78
N LEU A 263 8.15 16.24 -8.11
CA LEU A 263 6.99 16.75 -8.84
C LEU A 263 5.78 15.82 -8.72
N ALA A 264 5.95 14.52 -8.49
CA ALA A 264 4.86 13.58 -8.24
C ALA A 264 4.18 13.81 -6.87
N GLY A 265 4.91 14.35 -5.88
CA GLY A 265 4.35 14.66 -4.57
C GLY A 265 5.41 15.10 -3.56
N PRO A 266 5.61 16.42 -3.35
CA PRO A 266 6.60 16.94 -2.41
C PRO A 266 6.46 16.43 -0.98
N ALA A 267 5.23 16.31 -0.48
CA ALA A 267 4.97 15.81 0.87
C ALA A 267 5.35 14.33 1.04
N LYS A 268 5.29 13.54 -0.04
CA LYS A 268 5.75 12.14 -0.05
C LYS A 268 7.26 12.05 -0.21
N PHE A 269 7.84 12.90 -1.05
CA PHE A 269 9.28 12.95 -1.24
C PHE A 269 10.00 13.38 0.04
N ALA A 270 9.52 14.42 0.73
CA ALA A 270 10.05 14.91 2.00
C ALA A 270 8.91 15.24 2.98
N GLN A 271 8.57 14.28 3.84
CA GLN A 271 7.55 14.45 4.87
C GLN A 271 7.91 15.60 5.81
N GLY A 272 7.03 16.61 5.91
CA GLY A 272 7.31 17.85 6.64
C GLY A 272 7.95 18.96 5.79
N THR A 273 8.01 18.81 4.47
CA THR A 273 8.42 19.91 3.58
C THR A 273 7.45 21.08 3.64
N LYS A 274 7.99 22.31 3.49
CA LYS A 274 7.20 23.54 3.42
C LYS A 274 6.44 23.69 2.09
N MET A 275 6.80 22.93 1.05
CA MET A 275 6.11 22.97 -0.25
C MET A 275 4.79 22.21 -0.19
N THR A 276 3.66 22.94 -0.17
CA THR A 276 2.29 22.39 -0.06
C THR A 276 1.68 21.94 -1.40
N PHE A 277 2.50 21.83 -2.45
CA PHE A 277 2.04 21.42 -3.77
C PHE A 277 1.55 19.96 -3.75
N ALA A 278 0.39 19.69 -4.36
CA ALA A 278 -0.23 18.36 -4.35
C ALA A 278 0.51 17.34 -5.22
N GLY A 279 1.32 17.79 -6.19
CA GLY A 279 1.99 16.93 -7.16
C GLY A 279 1.30 16.91 -8.53
N ILE A 280 1.99 16.33 -9.51
CA ILE A 280 1.54 16.09 -10.89
C ILE A 280 1.47 14.57 -11.07
N SER A 281 0.26 14.02 -11.19
CA SER A 281 0.07 12.57 -11.32
C SER A 281 0.55 12.01 -12.67
N ASP A 282 0.39 12.77 -13.74
CA ASP A 282 0.78 12.39 -15.10
C ASP A 282 2.30 12.43 -15.29
N ALA A 283 2.89 11.29 -15.68
CA ALA A 283 4.34 11.16 -15.82
C ALA A 283 4.91 11.96 -17.01
N GLN A 284 4.16 12.12 -18.10
CA GLN A 284 4.61 12.92 -19.24
C GLN A 284 4.62 14.41 -18.89
N GLN A 285 3.62 14.90 -18.15
CA GLN A 285 3.61 16.27 -17.66
C GLN A 285 4.77 16.58 -16.73
N ARG A 286 5.18 15.63 -15.88
CA ARG A 286 6.39 15.77 -15.07
C ARG A 286 7.64 15.83 -15.94
N ALA A 287 7.78 14.93 -16.91
CA ALA A 287 8.89 14.94 -17.85
C ALA A 287 8.98 16.26 -18.64
N ASP A 288 7.85 16.81 -19.08
CA ASP A 288 7.78 18.11 -19.76
C ASP A 288 8.26 19.26 -18.86
N VAL A 289 7.82 19.30 -17.59
CA VAL A 289 8.29 20.31 -16.61
C VAL A 289 9.78 20.17 -16.33
N ILE A 290 10.30 18.94 -16.23
CA ILE A 290 11.74 18.69 -16.04
C ILE A 290 12.53 19.18 -17.25
N ALA A 291 12.05 18.92 -18.47
CA ALA A 291 12.65 19.45 -19.70
C ALA A 291 12.67 20.99 -19.71
N TYR A 292 11.61 21.63 -19.24
CA TYR A 292 11.58 23.09 -19.08
C TYR A 292 12.60 23.58 -18.04
N LEU A 293 12.70 22.94 -16.87
CA LEU A 293 13.69 23.30 -15.86
C LEU A 293 15.13 23.12 -16.35
N LYS A 294 15.41 22.06 -17.12
CA LYS A 294 16.71 21.85 -17.81
C LYS A 294 17.05 22.96 -18.80
N SER A 295 16.05 23.60 -19.40
CA SER A 295 16.24 24.72 -20.32
C SER A 295 16.60 26.03 -19.61
N LYS A 296 16.33 26.13 -18.30
CA LYS A 296 16.58 27.32 -17.47
C LYS A 296 17.87 27.16 -16.69
N LYS A 297 19.00 27.43 -17.35
CA LYS A 297 20.36 27.36 -16.81
C LYS A 297 21.20 28.52 -17.29
#